data_AF-A0A7C2W8Z0-F1
#
_entry.id   AF-A0A7C2W8Z0-F1
#
_cell.length_a   1.000
_cell.length_b   1.000
_cell.length_c   1.000
_cell.angle_alpha   90.00
_cell.angle_beta   90.00
_cell.angle_gamma   90.00
#
_symmetry.space_group_name_H-M   'P 1'
#
loop_
_entity.id
_entity.type
_entity.pdbx_description
1 polymer ?
#
loop_
_entity_poly.entity_id
_entity_poly.type
_entity_poly.pdbx_seq_one_letter_code
_entity_poly.pdbx_strand_id
1 'polypeptide(L)'
;MINTGMAILVMVAAAEGGLSLSKKEAVFEHDMRARFLLDGQALCKRKLPTPARDFIDYNMPDNAYMTGIRLGTLSMKYAVTGAPEDRAAVSEAIRALHLLCTVSGVPGLLARAVWPKERPLADDGIWRDSACGRYRWRGDVSSDQVDGVMFGFSLAHALAADEAEKALIAADAAALVDHILGNHLRIVDADGKPTRWGNYTPAHVRRLERMNALLWLQALKVTHQVSGEDRFHTLYRQYAVDEGYAELAVMARLLLNPTRRGAVNHSDDVLLFLAYENLLRLETDPALREHYLAGFRRMWAGSDKFPGVKPEA
;
A
#
# COMPACT_ATOMS: atom_id res chain seq x y z
N MET A 1 19.60 -17.40 -16.51
CA MET A 1 19.33 -17.74 -17.92
C MET A 1 18.04 -17.05 -18.32
N ILE A 2 18.08 -16.06 -19.21
CA ILE A 2 16.87 -15.45 -19.75
C ILE A 2 16.17 -16.56 -20.54
N ASN A 3 14.95 -16.91 -20.13
CA ASN A 3 14.15 -17.91 -20.84
C ASN A 3 14.04 -17.49 -22.31
N THR A 4 14.39 -18.39 -23.23
CA THR A 4 14.61 -18.08 -24.66
C THR A 4 13.41 -17.35 -25.30
N GLY A 5 12.20 -17.60 -24.82
CA GLY A 5 10.98 -16.89 -25.25
C GLY A 5 10.93 -15.40 -24.89
N MET A 6 11.53 -14.97 -23.77
CA MET A 6 11.51 -13.57 -23.36
C MET A 6 12.58 -12.74 -24.10
N ALA A 7 13.72 -13.37 -24.44
CA ALA A 7 14.72 -12.76 -25.31
C ALA A 7 14.15 -12.50 -26.72
N ILE A 8 13.33 -13.41 -27.24
CA ILE A 8 12.62 -13.25 -28.53
C ILE A 8 11.62 -12.09 -28.45
N LEU A 9 10.87 -11.96 -27.35
CA LEU A 9 9.88 -10.89 -27.17
C LEU A 9 10.52 -9.48 -27.20
N VAL A 10 11.70 -9.32 -26.60
CA VAL A 10 12.45 -8.05 -26.59
C VAL A 10 13.07 -7.74 -27.95
N MET A 11 13.58 -8.73 -28.68
CA MET A 11 14.15 -8.51 -30.01
C MET A 11 13.10 -8.14 -31.07
N VAL A 12 11.91 -8.77 -31.04
CA VAL A 12 10.83 -8.46 -31.99
C VAL A 12 10.28 -7.05 -31.76
N ALA A 13 10.26 -6.57 -30.51
CA ALA A 13 9.79 -5.23 -30.16
C ALA A 13 10.62 -4.09 -30.74
N ALA A 14 11.92 -4.32 -30.94
CA ALA A 14 12.83 -3.34 -31.54
C ALA A 14 12.57 -3.16 -33.06
N ALA A 15 11.91 -4.13 -33.71
CA ALA A 15 11.58 -4.07 -35.13
C ALA A 15 10.18 -3.47 -35.43
N GLU A 16 9.28 -3.37 -34.44
CA GLU A 16 7.86 -3.04 -34.64
C GLU A 16 7.36 -1.74 -33.95
N GLY A 17 8.23 -0.77 -33.65
CA GLY A 17 7.79 0.53 -33.13
C GLY A 17 7.35 0.54 -31.64
N GLY A 18 7.75 -0.47 -30.86
CA GLY A 18 7.59 -0.53 -29.40
C GLY A 18 6.63 -1.62 -28.90
N LEU A 19 6.73 -1.96 -27.61
CA LEU A 19 5.86 -2.96 -26.97
C LEU A 19 4.45 -2.38 -26.70
N SER A 20 3.41 -3.17 -26.97
CA SER A 20 2.05 -2.90 -26.47
C SER A 20 2.03 -2.91 -24.93
N LEU A 21 1.01 -2.28 -24.31
CA LEU A 21 0.86 -2.31 -22.85
C LEU A 21 0.77 -3.75 -22.31
N SER A 22 0.07 -4.65 -23.00
CA SER A 22 0.00 -6.07 -22.64
C SER A 22 1.35 -6.77 -22.69
N LYS A 23 2.18 -6.52 -23.73
CA LYS A 23 3.52 -7.10 -23.79
C LYS A 23 4.46 -6.50 -22.74
N LYS A 24 4.32 -5.20 -22.42
CA LYS A 24 5.07 -4.55 -21.32
C LYS A 24 4.69 -5.17 -19.98
N GLU A 25 3.40 -5.36 -19.73
CA GLU A 25 2.88 -6.00 -18.52
C GLU A 25 3.44 -7.42 -18.38
N ALA A 26 3.42 -8.23 -19.44
CA ALA A 26 3.99 -9.58 -19.40
C ALA A 26 5.48 -9.60 -19.02
N VAL A 27 6.26 -8.61 -19.46
CA VAL A 27 7.68 -8.47 -19.07
C VAL A 27 7.81 -8.12 -17.58
N PHE A 28 6.99 -7.19 -17.08
CA PHE A 28 7.01 -6.82 -15.66
C PHE A 28 6.53 -7.95 -14.76
N GLU A 29 5.47 -8.67 -15.13
CA GLU A 29 4.96 -9.81 -14.35
C GLU A 29 5.95 -10.97 -14.34
N HIS A 30 6.67 -11.22 -15.44
CA HIS A 30 7.77 -12.17 -15.44
C HIS A 30 8.87 -11.76 -14.46
N ASP A 31 9.25 -10.48 -14.44
CA ASP A 31 10.22 -9.95 -13.48
C ASP A 31 9.75 -10.16 -12.03
N MET A 32 8.51 -9.74 -11.73
CA MET A 32 7.90 -9.90 -10.41
C MET A 32 7.98 -11.35 -9.94
N ARG A 33 7.51 -12.30 -10.74
CA ARG A 33 7.54 -13.74 -10.38
C ARG A 33 8.94 -14.29 -10.21
N ALA A 34 9.87 -13.87 -11.06
CA ALA A 34 11.23 -14.41 -11.02
C ALA A 34 12.08 -13.85 -9.87
N ARG A 35 11.79 -12.62 -9.41
CA ARG A 35 12.74 -11.85 -8.58
C ARG A 35 12.13 -11.11 -7.40
N PHE A 36 10.83 -10.84 -7.39
CA PHE A 36 10.22 -9.94 -6.42
C PHE A 36 8.93 -10.48 -5.79
N LEU A 37 8.64 -11.77 -5.92
CA LEU A 37 7.52 -12.42 -5.24
C LEU A 37 8.01 -13.55 -4.33
N LEU A 38 7.40 -13.63 -3.16
CA LEU A 38 7.55 -14.72 -2.21
C LEU A 38 6.18 -15.04 -1.61
N ASP A 39 5.58 -16.15 -2.03
CA ASP A 39 4.27 -16.61 -1.57
C ASP A 39 3.21 -15.48 -1.58
N GLY A 40 3.12 -14.78 -2.71
CA GLY A 40 2.21 -13.64 -2.93
C GLY A 40 2.71 -12.28 -2.43
N GLN A 41 3.67 -12.25 -1.50
CA GLN A 41 4.24 -10.99 -0.99
C GLN A 41 5.17 -10.37 -2.03
N ALA A 42 4.99 -9.08 -2.31
CA ALA A 42 5.91 -8.28 -3.12
C ALA A 42 7.15 -7.89 -2.29
N LEU A 43 8.32 -8.32 -2.76
CA LEU A 43 9.63 -8.02 -2.17
C LEU A 43 10.22 -6.74 -2.74
N CYS A 44 10.96 -6.01 -1.92
CA CYS A 44 11.56 -4.72 -2.28
C CYS A 44 13.10 -4.77 -2.25
N LYS A 45 13.73 -3.86 -3.00
CA LYS A 45 15.17 -3.53 -2.89
C LYS A 45 16.08 -4.76 -2.85
N ARG A 46 15.99 -5.60 -3.89
CA ARG A 46 16.81 -6.82 -4.05
C ARG A 46 18.30 -6.50 -4.00
N LYS A 47 19.06 -7.25 -3.22
CA LYS A 47 20.52 -7.19 -3.07
C LYS A 47 21.15 -8.44 -3.67
N LEU A 48 22.00 -8.25 -4.68
CA LEU A 48 22.74 -9.35 -5.32
C LEU A 48 23.82 -9.90 -4.37
N PRO A 49 24.22 -11.18 -4.50
CA PRO A 49 25.31 -11.75 -3.72
C PRO A 49 26.60 -10.93 -3.80
N THR A 50 27.38 -10.94 -2.73
CA THR A 50 28.70 -10.32 -2.62
C THR A 50 29.70 -11.34 -2.07
N PRO A 51 31.03 -11.10 -2.12
CA PRO A 51 32.00 -11.98 -1.50
C PRO A 51 31.79 -12.21 0.01
N ALA A 52 31.16 -11.25 0.70
CA ALA A 52 30.83 -11.36 2.13
C ALA A 52 29.43 -11.96 2.40
N ARG A 53 28.61 -12.18 1.35
CA ARG A 53 27.24 -12.68 1.45
C ARG A 53 26.85 -13.41 0.16
N ASP A 54 26.89 -14.73 0.19
CA ASP A 54 26.75 -15.61 -0.99
C ASP A 54 25.31 -15.88 -1.46
N PHE A 55 24.30 -15.35 -0.77
CA PHE A 55 22.87 -15.50 -1.13
C PHE A 55 22.27 -14.23 -1.74
N ILE A 56 21.04 -14.29 -2.27
CA ILE A 56 20.24 -13.10 -2.63
C ILE A 56 19.47 -12.65 -1.39
N ASP A 57 19.48 -11.35 -1.11
CA ASP A 57 18.77 -10.74 0.02
C ASP A 57 17.91 -9.57 -0.47
N TYR A 58 17.11 -9.00 0.42
CA TYR A 58 16.21 -7.88 0.13
C TYR A 58 16.29 -6.87 1.28
N ASN A 59 16.13 -5.57 0.99
CA ASN A 59 15.72 -4.63 2.03
C ASN A 59 14.20 -4.48 1.97
N MET A 60 13.51 -4.95 3.00
CA MET A 60 12.07 -5.18 3.04
C MET A 60 11.28 -4.22 3.95
N PRO A 61 11.44 -2.89 3.87
CA PRO A 61 10.67 -1.98 4.71
C PRO A 61 9.25 -1.80 4.18
N ASP A 62 9.01 -2.08 2.90
CA ASP A 62 7.83 -1.62 2.17
C ASP A 62 7.02 -2.79 1.57
N ASN A 63 7.25 -4.04 2.00
CA ASN A 63 6.64 -5.21 1.35
C ASN A 63 5.11 -5.21 1.48
N ALA A 64 4.56 -4.91 2.67
CA ALA A 64 3.11 -4.81 2.85
C ALA A 64 2.49 -3.73 1.94
N TYR A 65 3.15 -2.58 1.85
CA TYR A 65 2.77 -1.48 0.97
C TYR A 65 2.72 -1.92 -0.50
N MET A 66 3.81 -2.52 -1.01
CA MET A 66 3.88 -2.98 -2.40
C MET A 66 2.96 -4.17 -2.69
N THR A 67 2.74 -5.04 -1.71
CA THR A 67 1.81 -6.18 -1.84
C THR A 67 0.37 -5.68 -1.98
N GLY A 68 -0.01 -4.66 -1.21
CA GLY A 68 -1.31 -3.99 -1.32
C GLY A 68 -1.52 -3.32 -2.69
N ILE A 69 -0.52 -2.57 -3.18
CA ILE A 69 -0.57 -1.99 -4.53
C ILE A 69 -0.73 -3.09 -5.59
N ARG A 70 0.06 -4.15 -5.51
CA ARG A 70 -0.03 -5.29 -6.44
C ARG A 70 -1.40 -5.95 -6.39
N LEU A 71 -1.97 -6.16 -5.20
CA LEU A 71 -3.31 -6.73 -5.06
C LEU A 71 -4.35 -5.86 -5.78
N GLY A 72 -4.30 -4.55 -5.60
CA GLY A 72 -5.23 -3.62 -6.24
C GLY A 72 -5.11 -3.64 -7.76
N THR A 73 -3.89 -3.56 -8.30
CA THR A 73 -3.65 -3.56 -9.75
C THR A 73 -3.99 -4.90 -10.41
N LEU A 74 -3.71 -6.03 -9.76
CA LEU A 74 -4.16 -7.34 -10.23
C LEU A 74 -5.68 -7.47 -10.25
N SER A 75 -6.36 -6.94 -9.23
CA SER A 75 -7.82 -6.98 -9.15
C SER A 75 -8.46 -6.16 -10.28
N MET A 76 -7.89 -4.98 -10.58
CA MET A 76 -8.28 -4.19 -11.75
C MET A 76 -8.01 -4.93 -13.07
N LYS A 77 -6.85 -5.59 -13.21
CA LYS A 77 -6.51 -6.38 -14.39
C LYS A 77 -7.51 -7.52 -14.58
N TYR A 78 -7.75 -8.31 -13.55
CA TYR A 78 -8.69 -9.43 -13.58
C TYR A 78 -10.12 -8.99 -13.94
N ALA A 79 -10.59 -7.85 -13.42
CA ALA A 79 -11.91 -7.31 -13.76
C ALA A 79 -12.10 -7.04 -15.26
N VAL A 80 -11.01 -6.77 -15.99
CA VAL A 80 -11.04 -6.53 -17.44
C VAL A 80 -10.75 -7.80 -18.22
N THR A 81 -9.77 -8.62 -17.79
CA THR A 81 -9.29 -9.78 -18.55
C THR A 81 -10.09 -11.05 -18.30
N GLY A 82 -10.64 -11.21 -17.09
CA GLY A 82 -11.26 -12.47 -16.63
C GLY A 82 -10.28 -13.64 -16.53
N ALA A 83 -8.97 -13.39 -16.61
CA ALA A 83 -7.97 -14.44 -16.76
C ALA A 83 -7.79 -15.24 -15.45
N PRO A 84 -7.86 -16.59 -15.48
CA PRO A 84 -7.78 -17.42 -14.28
C PRO A 84 -6.44 -17.31 -13.54
N GLU A 85 -5.35 -17.03 -14.25
CA GLU A 85 -4.02 -16.80 -13.67
C GLU A 85 -3.96 -15.50 -12.86
N ASP A 86 -4.67 -14.45 -13.29
CA ASP A 86 -4.78 -13.18 -12.56
C ASP A 86 -5.61 -13.39 -11.30
N ARG A 87 -6.70 -14.16 -11.40
CA ARG A 87 -7.53 -14.54 -10.24
C ARG A 87 -6.73 -15.32 -9.19
N ALA A 88 -5.90 -16.26 -9.61
CA ALA A 88 -5.04 -17.03 -8.73
C ALA A 88 -3.97 -16.14 -8.06
N ALA A 89 -3.42 -15.17 -8.81
CA ALA A 89 -2.46 -14.20 -8.27
C ALA A 89 -3.10 -13.23 -7.26
N VAL A 90 -4.37 -12.86 -7.46
CA VAL A 90 -5.18 -12.12 -6.47
C VAL A 90 -5.31 -12.94 -5.19
N SER A 91 -5.72 -14.21 -5.28
CA SER A 91 -5.83 -15.09 -4.09
C SER A 91 -4.52 -15.22 -3.33
N GLU A 92 -3.41 -15.33 -4.05
CA GLU A 92 -2.07 -15.43 -3.46
C GLU A 92 -1.70 -14.15 -2.70
N ALA A 93 -1.95 -12.99 -3.29
CA ALA A 93 -1.70 -11.70 -2.66
C ALA A 93 -2.62 -11.46 -1.44
N ILE A 94 -3.89 -11.89 -1.48
CA ILE A 94 -4.80 -11.83 -0.32
C ILE A 94 -4.25 -12.68 0.83
N ARG A 95 -3.81 -13.91 0.57
CA ARG A 95 -3.20 -14.76 1.59
C ARG A 95 -1.91 -14.16 2.16
N ALA A 96 -1.10 -13.50 1.32
CA ALA A 96 0.12 -12.82 1.76
C ALA A 96 -0.19 -11.64 2.68
N LEU A 97 -1.17 -10.80 2.32
CA LEU A 97 -1.61 -9.69 3.18
C LEU A 97 -2.24 -10.19 4.47
N HIS A 98 -3.04 -11.26 4.42
CA HIS A 98 -3.59 -11.88 5.61
C HIS A 98 -2.48 -12.37 6.57
N LEU A 99 -1.43 -13.01 6.03
CA LEU A 99 -0.27 -13.37 6.83
C LEU A 99 0.42 -12.14 7.42
N LEU A 100 0.60 -11.06 6.65
CA LEU A 100 1.18 -9.81 7.14
C LEU A 100 0.33 -9.17 8.26
N CYS A 101 -0.99 -9.29 8.21
CA CYS A 101 -1.90 -8.80 9.25
C CYS A 101 -1.89 -9.64 10.53
N THR A 102 -1.49 -10.91 10.46
CA THR A 102 -1.69 -11.88 11.56
C THR A 102 -0.39 -12.44 12.16
N VAL A 103 0.73 -12.37 11.44
CA VAL A 103 2.02 -12.99 11.83
C VAL A 103 2.57 -12.52 13.18
N SER A 104 2.23 -11.29 13.57
CA SER A 104 2.67 -10.68 14.84
C SER A 104 2.01 -11.34 16.05
N GLY A 105 0.86 -11.97 15.86
CA GLY A 105 0.01 -12.49 16.95
C GLY A 105 -0.75 -11.41 17.73
N VAL A 106 -0.55 -10.13 17.40
CA VAL A 106 -1.30 -9.01 17.97
C VAL A 106 -2.40 -8.63 16.98
N PRO A 107 -3.69 -8.71 17.36
CA PRO A 107 -4.79 -8.38 16.46
C PRO A 107 -4.64 -6.99 15.84
N GLY A 108 -4.65 -6.90 14.51
CA GLY A 108 -4.56 -5.64 13.78
C GLY A 108 -3.16 -5.01 13.69
N LEU A 109 -2.15 -5.58 14.34
CA LEU A 109 -0.77 -5.15 14.15
C LEU A 109 -0.20 -5.75 12.87
N LEU A 110 -0.27 -4.95 11.81
CA LEU A 110 0.35 -5.21 10.53
C LEU A 110 1.88 -5.39 10.68
N ALA A 111 2.46 -6.32 9.93
CA ALA A 111 3.90 -6.41 9.71
C ALA A 111 4.30 -5.72 8.40
N ARG A 112 5.50 -5.12 8.36
CA ARG A 112 6.07 -4.57 7.12
C ARG A 112 6.40 -5.66 6.11
N ALA A 113 6.90 -6.79 6.60
CA ALA A 113 7.33 -7.92 5.80
C ALA A 113 7.32 -9.21 6.62
N VAL A 114 7.17 -10.33 5.93
CA VAL A 114 7.35 -11.68 6.47
C VAL A 114 8.43 -12.41 5.70
N TRP A 115 9.27 -13.15 6.42
CA TRP A 115 10.37 -13.92 5.88
C TRP A 115 10.44 -15.31 6.52
N PRO A 116 10.59 -16.40 5.75
CA PRO A 116 10.74 -17.74 6.30
C PRO A 116 11.96 -17.85 7.22
N LYS A 117 11.80 -18.55 8.35
CA LYS A 117 12.84 -18.61 9.39
C LYS A 117 14.09 -19.35 8.91
N GLU A 118 13.92 -20.34 8.05
CA GLU A 118 14.98 -21.18 7.49
C GLU A 118 15.84 -20.49 6.42
N ARG A 119 15.37 -19.37 5.84
CA ARG A 119 16.11 -18.65 4.81
C ARG A 119 17.13 -17.69 5.44
N PRO A 120 18.31 -17.47 4.84
CA PRO A 120 19.22 -16.43 5.33
C PRO A 120 18.57 -15.04 5.17
N LEU A 121 18.96 -14.08 6.02
CA LEU A 121 18.41 -12.72 6.07
C LEU A 121 19.55 -11.74 6.36
N ALA A 122 19.66 -10.67 5.57
CA ALA A 122 20.62 -9.58 5.77
C ALA A 122 19.96 -8.19 5.65
N ASP A 123 18.73 -8.11 6.17
CA ASP A 123 17.94 -6.88 6.27
C ASP A 123 18.29 -6.09 7.54
N ASP A 124 18.24 -4.76 7.48
CA ASP A 124 18.63 -3.84 8.55
C ASP A 124 17.47 -3.45 9.49
N GLY A 125 16.28 -4.00 9.26
CA GLY A 125 15.09 -3.78 10.08
C GLY A 125 15.09 -4.53 11.41
N ILE A 126 14.07 -4.24 12.21
CA ILE A 126 13.79 -4.97 13.45
C ILE A 126 12.91 -6.17 13.11
N TRP A 127 13.51 -7.37 13.19
CA TRP A 127 12.84 -8.64 12.95
C TRP A 127 12.52 -9.37 14.24
N ARG A 128 11.35 -9.99 14.30
CA ARG A 128 10.86 -10.77 15.43
C ARG A 128 10.44 -12.15 14.96
N ASP A 129 10.63 -13.16 15.79
CA ASP A 129 10.10 -14.49 15.51
C ASP A 129 8.57 -14.47 15.66
N SER A 130 7.89 -15.13 14.73
CA SER A 130 6.45 -15.40 14.84
C SER A 130 6.18 -16.46 15.91
N ALA A 131 5.01 -16.39 16.56
CA ALA A 131 4.62 -17.35 17.59
C ALA A 131 4.59 -18.81 17.09
N CYS A 132 4.28 -19.03 15.80
CA CYS A 132 4.28 -20.36 15.19
C CYS A 132 5.68 -20.91 14.88
N GLY A 133 6.74 -20.11 15.06
CA GLY A 133 8.13 -20.51 14.82
C GLY A 133 8.52 -20.68 13.35
N ARG A 134 7.60 -20.50 12.39
CA ARG A 134 7.86 -20.69 10.95
C ARG A 134 8.43 -19.45 10.26
N TYR A 135 8.11 -18.26 10.78
CA TYR A 135 8.47 -16.99 10.16
C TYR A 135 9.22 -16.07 11.10
N ARG A 136 10.00 -15.17 10.51
CA ARG A 136 10.36 -13.87 11.07
C ARG A 136 9.50 -12.79 10.41
N TRP A 137 9.15 -11.75 11.15
CA TRP A 137 8.40 -10.62 10.63
C TRP A 137 9.04 -9.29 11.04
N ARG A 138 8.95 -8.29 10.16
CA ARG A 138 9.51 -6.94 10.36
C ARG A 138 8.44 -6.00 10.88
N GLY A 139 8.71 -5.31 11.99
CA GLY A 139 7.78 -4.33 12.60
C GLY A 139 8.06 -2.88 12.22
N ASP A 140 7.78 -1.95 13.14
CA ASP A 140 7.86 -0.49 12.95
C ASP A 140 7.03 0.03 11.77
N VAL A 141 5.78 -0.46 11.61
CA VAL A 141 4.88 -0.08 10.52
C VAL A 141 4.61 1.42 10.45
N SER A 142 4.58 1.96 9.24
CA SER A 142 4.28 3.35 8.93
C SER A 142 2.94 3.47 8.19
N SER A 143 2.42 4.69 8.07
CA SER A 143 1.12 4.97 7.46
C SER A 143 1.01 4.53 5.99
N ASP A 144 2.14 4.48 5.27
CA ASP A 144 2.24 3.97 3.89
C ASP A 144 1.85 2.49 3.79
N GLN A 145 2.28 1.64 4.72
CA GLN A 145 1.88 0.23 4.69
C GLN A 145 0.37 0.07 4.88
N VAL A 146 -0.25 0.86 5.77
CA VAL A 146 -1.70 0.87 5.94
C VAL A 146 -2.38 1.33 4.65
N ASP A 147 -1.96 2.46 4.09
CA ASP A 147 -2.52 3.02 2.86
C ASP A 147 -2.48 2.04 1.68
N GLY A 148 -1.34 1.38 1.43
CA GLY A 148 -1.23 0.39 0.36
C GLY A 148 -2.10 -0.83 0.58
N VAL A 149 -2.17 -1.35 1.81
CA VAL A 149 -3.03 -2.49 2.16
C VAL A 149 -4.51 -2.13 1.95
N MET A 150 -4.94 -0.95 2.39
CA MET A 150 -6.33 -0.50 2.23
C MET A 150 -6.70 -0.27 0.76
N PHE A 151 -5.76 0.23 -0.06
CA PHE A 151 -5.91 0.24 -1.52
C PHE A 151 -6.15 -1.15 -2.11
N GLY A 152 -5.29 -2.11 -1.78
CA GLY A 152 -5.42 -3.48 -2.27
C GLY A 152 -6.74 -4.14 -1.84
N PHE A 153 -7.07 -4.03 -0.55
CA PHE A 153 -8.29 -4.59 0.04
C PHE A 153 -9.57 -4.04 -0.60
N SER A 154 -9.66 -2.73 -0.77
CA SER A 154 -10.85 -2.09 -1.38
C SER A 154 -11.15 -2.62 -2.78
N LEU A 155 -10.10 -2.72 -3.62
CA LEU A 155 -10.23 -3.14 -5.01
C LEU A 155 -10.43 -4.64 -5.14
N ALA A 156 -9.69 -5.45 -4.38
CA ALA A 156 -9.88 -6.90 -4.38
C ALA A 156 -11.29 -7.28 -3.95
N HIS A 157 -11.78 -6.71 -2.85
CA HIS A 157 -13.13 -6.95 -2.36
C HIS A 157 -14.21 -6.58 -3.41
N ALA A 158 -14.02 -5.46 -4.12
CA ALA A 158 -14.98 -4.99 -5.11
C ALA A 158 -14.95 -5.77 -6.43
N LEU A 159 -13.78 -6.25 -6.86
CA LEU A 159 -13.55 -6.64 -8.25
C LEU A 159 -13.20 -8.13 -8.46
N ALA A 160 -12.62 -8.81 -7.47
CA ALA A 160 -11.95 -10.09 -7.73
C ALA A 160 -12.12 -11.16 -6.64
N ALA A 161 -12.27 -10.76 -5.37
CA ALA A 161 -12.34 -11.68 -4.24
C ALA A 161 -13.64 -12.51 -4.25
N ASP A 162 -13.52 -13.79 -3.88
CA ASP A 162 -14.69 -14.61 -3.54
C ASP A 162 -15.21 -14.31 -2.12
N GLU A 163 -16.30 -14.94 -1.72
CA GLU A 163 -16.93 -14.67 -0.42
C GLU A 163 -16.03 -15.01 0.79
N ALA A 164 -15.18 -16.03 0.69
CA ALA A 164 -14.25 -16.38 1.77
C ALA A 164 -13.11 -15.35 1.85
N GLU A 165 -12.58 -14.94 0.71
CA GLU A 165 -11.57 -13.90 0.61
C GLU A 165 -12.10 -12.53 1.03
N LYS A 166 -13.35 -12.18 0.69
CA LYS A 166 -14.01 -10.96 1.17
C LYS A 166 -14.14 -10.96 2.69
N ALA A 167 -14.54 -12.08 3.29
CA ALA A 167 -14.62 -12.21 4.74
C ALA A 167 -13.25 -12.03 5.41
N LEU A 168 -12.18 -12.59 4.81
CA LEU A 168 -10.80 -12.37 5.29
C LEU A 168 -10.38 -10.90 5.21
N ILE A 169 -10.60 -10.26 4.04
CA ILE A 169 -10.30 -8.83 3.85
C ILE A 169 -11.06 -7.97 4.87
N ALA A 170 -12.34 -8.25 5.08
CA ALA A 170 -13.18 -7.52 6.04
C ALA A 170 -12.63 -7.62 7.46
N ALA A 171 -12.29 -8.83 7.91
CA ALA A 171 -11.74 -9.08 9.23
C ALA A 171 -10.38 -8.39 9.43
N ASP A 172 -9.48 -8.50 8.44
CA ASP A 172 -8.15 -7.90 8.52
C ASP A 172 -8.20 -6.36 8.52
N ALA A 173 -9.05 -5.76 7.66
CA ALA A 173 -9.23 -4.31 7.60
C ALA A 173 -9.82 -3.77 8.92
N ALA A 174 -10.86 -4.41 9.45
CA ALA A 174 -11.48 -4.03 10.71
C ALA A 174 -10.50 -4.14 11.88
N ALA A 175 -9.77 -5.25 11.99
CA ALA A 175 -8.77 -5.45 13.04
C ALA A 175 -7.67 -4.38 12.97
N LEU A 176 -7.17 -4.05 11.77
CA LEU A 176 -6.15 -3.02 11.57
C LEU A 176 -6.64 -1.65 12.07
N VAL A 177 -7.83 -1.23 11.66
CA VAL A 177 -8.39 0.06 12.09
C VAL A 177 -8.69 0.07 13.59
N ASP A 178 -9.18 -1.03 14.15
CA ASP A 178 -9.41 -1.18 15.58
C ASP A 178 -8.13 -1.10 16.39
N HIS A 179 -7.02 -1.66 15.89
CA HIS A 179 -5.71 -1.51 16.53
C HIS A 179 -5.29 -0.04 16.60
N ILE A 180 -5.51 0.73 15.53
CA ILE A 180 -5.18 2.17 15.51
C ILE A 180 -6.09 2.97 16.45
N LEU A 181 -7.40 2.68 16.44
CA LEU A 181 -8.39 3.32 17.32
C LEU A 181 -8.11 3.02 18.80
N GLY A 182 -7.86 1.75 19.14
CA GLY A 182 -7.53 1.29 20.48
C GLY A 182 -6.23 1.89 21.03
N ASN A 183 -5.35 2.35 20.13
CA ASN A 183 -4.11 3.03 20.45
C ASN A 183 -4.16 4.55 20.23
N HIS A 184 -5.35 5.14 20.35
CA HIS A 184 -5.56 6.59 20.29
C HIS A 184 -5.04 7.24 18.99
N LEU A 185 -5.43 6.65 17.84
CA LEU A 185 -5.03 7.09 16.50
C LEU A 185 -3.54 6.98 16.21
N ARG A 186 -2.86 6.04 16.86
CA ARG A 186 -1.45 5.73 16.58
C ARG A 186 -1.30 4.26 16.25
N ILE A 187 -0.35 3.96 15.37
CA ILE A 187 0.12 2.60 15.17
C ILE A 187 1.10 2.31 16.31
N VAL A 188 0.79 1.33 17.14
CA VAL A 188 1.66 0.88 18.25
C VAL A 188 2.24 -0.48 17.88
N ASP A 189 3.57 -0.64 17.94
CA ASP A 189 4.26 -1.88 17.60
C ASP A 189 4.17 -2.90 18.76
N ALA A 190 4.65 -4.13 18.54
CA ALA A 190 4.60 -5.22 19.51
C ALA A 190 5.38 -4.96 20.81
N ASP A 191 6.22 -3.92 20.86
CA ASP A 191 6.89 -3.49 22.09
C ASP A 191 6.06 -2.49 22.92
N GLY A 192 4.83 -2.20 22.49
CA GLY A 192 3.92 -1.27 23.16
C GLY A 192 4.23 0.21 22.89
N LYS A 193 5.17 0.51 21.98
CA LYS A 193 5.53 1.90 21.64
C LYS A 193 4.91 2.33 20.31
N PRO A 194 4.54 3.62 20.17
CA PRO A 194 4.15 4.16 18.88
C PRO A 194 5.26 3.99 17.85
N THR A 195 4.88 3.63 16.63
CA THR A 195 5.80 3.61 15.49
C THR A 195 6.18 5.02 15.08
N ARG A 196 7.25 5.14 14.29
CA ARG A 196 7.81 6.45 13.93
C ARG A 196 6.83 7.34 13.14
N TRP A 197 6.07 6.75 12.23
CA TRP A 197 5.28 7.49 11.23
C TRP A 197 3.77 7.22 11.29
N GLY A 198 3.32 6.26 12.11
CA GLY A 198 1.91 5.90 12.26
C GLY A 198 1.16 6.79 13.26
N ASN A 199 0.84 8.02 12.88
CA ASN A 199 0.15 8.97 13.76
C ASN A 199 -0.94 9.77 13.03
N TYR A 200 -2.20 9.49 13.37
CA TYR A 200 -3.39 10.12 12.79
C TYR A 200 -4.10 11.07 13.77
N THR A 201 -3.45 11.42 14.89
CA THR A 201 -4.05 12.29 15.91
C THR A 201 -4.30 13.72 15.38
N PRO A 202 -5.38 14.41 15.81
CA PRO A 202 -5.68 15.76 15.33
C PRO A 202 -4.54 16.76 15.53
N ALA A 203 -3.82 16.66 16.65
CA ALA A 203 -2.68 17.52 16.93
C ALA A 203 -1.52 17.32 15.93
N HIS A 204 -1.23 16.07 15.55
CA HIS A 204 -0.20 15.76 14.56
C HIS A 204 -0.64 16.17 13.16
N VAL A 205 -1.85 15.77 12.76
CA VAL A 205 -2.40 16.04 11.43
C VAL A 205 -2.51 17.53 11.14
N ARG A 206 -2.97 18.34 12.10
CA ARG A 206 -3.14 19.79 11.89
C ARG A 206 -1.82 20.55 11.80
N ARG A 207 -0.79 20.09 12.52
CA ARG A 207 0.47 20.85 12.70
C ARG A 207 1.65 20.34 11.88
N LEU A 208 1.72 19.04 11.63
CA LEU A 208 2.92 18.39 11.09
C LEU A 208 2.64 17.69 9.76
N GLU A 209 1.64 16.80 9.70
CA GLU A 209 1.43 15.95 8.54
C GLU A 209 -0.03 15.89 8.09
N ARG A 210 -0.41 16.79 7.18
CA ARG A 210 -1.81 16.89 6.70
C ARG A 210 -2.19 15.72 5.80
N MET A 211 -1.22 15.03 5.18
CA MET A 211 -1.50 13.83 4.40
C MET A 211 -2.18 12.75 5.23
N ASN A 212 -1.81 12.62 6.51
CA ASN A 212 -2.40 11.64 7.41
C ASN A 212 -3.91 11.87 7.64
N ALA A 213 -4.45 13.06 7.37
CA ALA A 213 -5.91 13.26 7.31
C ALA A 213 -6.53 12.38 6.21
N LEU A 214 -5.99 12.48 4.99
CA LEU A 214 -6.49 11.76 3.82
C LEU A 214 -6.33 10.24 4.01
N LEU A 215 -5.18 9.79 4.51
CA LEU A 215 -4.93 8.35 4.74
C LEU A 215 -5.86 7.76 5.80
N TRP A 216 -6.14 8.51 6.87
CA TRP A 216 -7.08 8.06 7.89
C TRP A 216 -8.51 7.95 7.36
N LEU A 217 -8.93 8.94 6.56
CA LEU A 217 -10.24 8.92 5.90
C LEU A 217 -10.37 7.76 4.92
N GLN A 218 -9.31 7.44 4.17
CA GLN A 218 -9.26 6.26 3.31
C GLN A 218 -9.43 4.98 4.13
N ALA A 219 -8.67 4.81 5.21
CA ALA A 219 -8.75 3.62 6.06
C ALA A 219 -10.17 3.39 6.59
N LEU A 220 -10.83 4.42 7.12
CA LEU A 220 -12.21 4.31 7.62
C LEU A 220 -13.23 4.00 6.50
N LYS A 221 -13.13 4.71 5.36
CA LYS A 221 -14.07 4.51 4.24
C LYS A 221 -13.94 3.11 3.63
N VAL A 222 -12.71 2.64 3.43
CA VAL A 222 -12.45 1.27 2.92
C VAL A 222 -12.92 0.24 3.93
N THR A 223 -12.64 0.42 5.23
CA THR A 223 -13.08 -0.55 6.25
C THR A 223 -14.59 -0.68 6.26
N HIS A 224 -15.33 0.44 6.19
CA HIS A 224 -16.77 0.39 6.02
C HIS A 224 -17.17 -0.37 4.75
N GLN A 225 -16.57 -0.06 3.60
CA GLN A 225 -16.90 -0.72 2.33
C GLN A 225 -16.77 -2.24 2.42
N VAL A 226 -15.70 -2.74 3.03
CA VAL A 226 -15.41 -4.20 3.05
C VAL A 226 -16.11 -4.94 4.20
N SER A 227 -16.32 -4.30 5.35
CA SER A 227 -16.95 -4.94 6.51
C SER A 227 -18.48 -4.77 6.54
N GLY A 228 -19.00 -3.69 5.96
CA GLY A 228 -20.40 -3.28 6.13
C GLY A 228 -20.74 -2.75 7.53
N GLU A 229 -19.77 -2.59 8.43
CA GLU A 229 -20.04 -2.12 9.79
C GLU A 229 -20.22 -0.58 9.84
N ASP A 230 -21.44 -0.13 10.14
CA ASP A 230 -21.82 1.29 10.18
C ASP A 230 -20.99 2.14 11.15
N ARG A 231 -20.39 1.54 12.19
CA ARG A 231 -19.51 2.26 13.12
C ARG A 231 -18.33 2.93 12.40
N PHE A 232 -17.79 2.31 11.35
CA PHE A 232 -16.71 2.91 10.57
C PHE A 232 -17.22 4.06 9.70
N HIS A 233 -18.47 4.02 9.24
CA HIS A 233 -19.12 5.16 8.60
C HIS A 233 -19.27 6.33 9.57
N THR A 234 -19.75 6.07 10.79
CA THR A 234 -19.92 7.10 11.82
C THR A 234 -18.58 7.74 12.17
N LEU A 235 -17.53 6.94 12.37
CA LEU A 235 -16.18 7.43 12.59
C LEU A 235 -15.65 8.22 11.38
N TYR A 236 -15.88 7.73 10.17
CA TYR A 236 -15.52 8.44 8.94
C TYR A 236 -16.15 9.85 8.92
N ARG A 237 -17.44 9.95 9.19
CA ARG A 237 -18.17 11.22 9.26
C ARG A 237 -17.62 12.13 10.36
N GLN A 238 -17.40 11.59 11.55
CA GLN A 238 -16.82 12.34 12.67
C GLN A 238 -15.47 12.95 12.29
N TYR A 239 -14.55 12.18 11.71
CA TYR A 239 -13.25 12.72 11.33
C TYR A 239 -13.31 13.64 10.12
N ALA A 240 -14.08 13.27 9.09
CA ALA A 240 -14.18 14.04 7.86
C ALA A 240 -14.78 15.43 8.11
N VAL A 241 -15.87 15.49 8.89
CA VAL A 241 -16.68 16.69 9.12
C VAL A 241 -16.32 17.35 10.44
N ASP A 242 -16.55 16.67 11.56
CA ASP A 242 -16.47 17.31 12.89
C ASP A 242 -15.02 17.67 13.25
N GLU A 243 -14.06 16.81 12.92
CA GLU A 243 -12.63 17.11 13.02
C GLU A 243 -12.06 17.83 11.79
N GLY A 244 -12.85 18.03 10.72
CA GLY A 244 -12.43 18.76 9.52
C GLY A 244 -11.28 18.10 8.75
N TYR A 245 -11.13 16.78 8.82
CA TYR A 245 -10.05 16.10 8.09
C TYR A 245 -10.23 16.20 6.58
N ALA A 246 -11.47 16.28 6.07
CA ALA A 246 -11.71 16.45 4.64
C ALA A 246 -11.17 17.80 4.14
N GLU A 247 -11.36 18.87 4.91
CA GLU A 247 -10.80 20.19 4.60
C GLU A 247 -9.27 20.20 4.65
N LEU A 248 -8.68 19.57 5.68
CA LEU A 248 -7.22 19.45 5.81
C LEU A 248 -6.60 18.66 4.66
N ALA A 249 -7.29 17.63 4.17
CA ALA A 249 -6.84 16.78 3.08
C ALA A 249 -6.66 17.53 1.75
N VAL A 250 -7.32 18.68 1.55
CA VAL A 250 -7.07 19.55 0.39
C VAL A 250 -5.59 19.98 0.32
N MET A 251 -4.94 20.11 1.48
CA MET A 251 -3.53 20.50 1.63
C MET A 251 -2.61 19.29 1.91
N ALA A 252 -3.06 18.06 1.65
CA ALA A 252 -2.30 16.84 1.92
C ALA A 252 -0.94 16.83 1.21
N ARG A 253 -0.88 17.23 -0.06
CA ARG A 253 0.40 17.42 -0.76
C ARG A 253 1.06 18.74 -0.38
N LEU A 254 2.24 18.67 0.24
CA LEU A 254 3.10 19.84 0.38
C LEU A 254 3.68 20.27 -0.98
N LEU A 255 3.46 21.50 -1.40
CA LEU A 255 3.99 22.04 -2.67
C LEU A 255 5.25 22.87 -2.40
N LEU A 256 6.33 22.19 -2.03
CA LEU A 256 7.63 22.82 -1.77
C LEU A 256 8.41 23.06 -3.07
N ASN A 257 9.53 23.79 -2.97
CA ASN A 257 10.40 24.04 -4.12
C ASN A 257 11.11 22.74 -4.56
N PRO A 258 10.78 22.16 -5.72
CA PRO A 258 11.38 20.91 -6.19
C PRO A 258 12.86 21.02 -6.56
N THR A 259 13.38 22.25 -6.73
CA THR A 259 14.82 22.46 -7.00
C THR A 259 15.69 22.32 -5.75
N ARG A 260 15.09 22.14 -4.57
CA ARG A 260 15.82 21.86 -3.32
C ARG A 260 15.80 20.35 -3.09
N ARG A 261 16.99 19.75 -3.07
CA ARG A 261 17.17 18.33 -2.75
C ARG A 261 16.41 17.95 -1.46
N GLY A 262 15.63 16.87 -1.51
CA GLY A 262 14.84 16.40 -0.37
C GLY A 262 13.60 17.24 -0.02
N ALA A 263 13.29 18.29 -0.78
CA ALA A 263 12.04 19.06 -0.58
C ALA A 263 10.82 18.38 -1.20
N VAL A 264 11.01 17.36 -2.04
CA VAL A 264 9.93 16.56 -2.61
C VAL A 264 10.16 15.10 -2.24
N ASN A 265 9.17 14.51 -1.58
CA ASN A 265 9.13 13.08 -1.33
C ASN A 265 8.13 12.44 -2.30
N HIS A 266 8.62 11.78 -3.34
CA HIS A 266 7.77 11.12 -4.33
C HIS A 266 7.05 9.87 -3.80
N SER A 267 7.46 9.35 -2.64
CA SER A 267 6.66 8.31 -1.98
C SER A 267 5.28 8.86 -1.60
N ASP A 268 5.22 10.09 -1.08
CA ASP A 268 3.97 10.73 -0.68
C ASP A 268 3.02 10.89 -1.87
N ASP A 269 3.54 11.17 -3.08
CA ASP A 269 2.72 11.23 -4.30
C ASP A 269 1.97 9.90 -4.51
N VAL A 270 2.65 8.76 -4.34
CA VAL A 270 2.01 7.44 -4.48
C VAL A 270 0.93 7.26 -3.43
N LEU A 271 1.23 7.54 -2.15
CA LEU A 271 0.23 7.40 -1.07
C LEU A 271 -1.03 8.22 -1.34
N LEU A 272 -0.85 9.45 -1.81
CA LEU A 272 -1.97 10.33 -2.16
C LEU A 272 -2.82 9.73 -3.28
N PHE A 273 -2.22 9.16 -4.34
CA PHE A 273 -2.99 8.50 -5.39
C PHE A 273 -3.77 7.29 -4.88
N LEU A 274 -3.19 6.46 -4.00
CA LEU A 274 -3.87 5.30 -3.42
C LEU A 274 -5.05 5.73 -2.54
N ALA A 275 -4.89 6.79 -1.77
CA ALA A 275 -5.96 7.35 -0.96
C ALA A 275 -7.06 8.01 -1.80
N TYR A 276 -6.70 8.80 -2.80
CA TYR A 276 -7.66 9.46 -3.69
C TYR A 276 -8.45 8.46 -4.53
N GLU A 277 -7.85 7.38 -5.05
CA GLU A 277 -8.59 6.36 -5.81
C GLU A 277 -9.78 5.83 -5.00
N ASN A 278 -9.50 5.36 -3.78
CA ASN A 278 -10.51 4.83 -2.88
C ASN A 278 -11.56 5.87 -2.50
N LEU A 279 -11.13 7.04 -2.01
CA LEU A 279 -12.05 8.08 -1.56
C LEU A 279 -12.91 8.62 -2.70
N LEU A 280 -12.33 8.83 -3.89
CA LEU A 280 -13.08 9.32 -5.03
C LEU A 280 -14.01 8.27 -5.63
N ARG A 281 -13.68 6.98 -5.55
CA ARG A 281 -14.56 5.90 -6.03
C ARG A 281 -15.70 5.63 -5.05
N LEU A 282 -15.47 5.76 -3.75
CA LEU A 282 -16.41 5.37 -2.69
C LEU A 282 -17.25 6.53 -2.14
N GLU A 283 -16.81 7.78 -2.24
CA GLU A 283 -17.56 8.91 -1.69
C GLU A 283 -18.78 9.29 -2.53
N THR A 284 -19.94 9.31 -1.87
CA THR A 284 -21.23 9.67 -2.44
C THR A 284 -21.74 11.04 -1.97
N ASP A 285 -21.25 11.56 -0.85
CA ASP A 285 -21.55 12.92 -0.39
C ASP A 285 -20.80 13.94 -1.29
N PRO A 286 -21.52 14.77 -2.07
CA PRO A 286 -20.89 15.70 -3.00
C PRO A 286 -20.01 16.75 -2.32
N ALA A 287 -20.31 17.14 -1.08
CA ALA A 287 -19.52 18.14 -0.36
C ALA A 287 -18.16 17.57 0.05
N LEU A 288 -18.15 16.36 0.64
CA LEU A 288 -16.91 15.66 0.97
C LEU A 288 -16.10 15.30 -0.28
N ARG A 289 -16.79 14.84 -1.32
CA ARG A 289 -16.16 14.52 -2.60
C ARG A 289 -15.44 15.70 -3.22
N GLU A 290 -16.00 16.91 -3.12
CA GLU A 290 -15.35 18.10 -3.67
C GLU A 290 -14.04 18.45 -2.95
N HIS A 291 -13.93 18.22 -1.64
CA HIS A 291 -12.65 18.37 -0.94
C HIS A 291 -11.56 17.44 -1.50
N TYR A 292 -11.90 16.17 -1.75
CA TYR A 292 -10.95 15.21 -2.31
C TYR A 292 -10.56 15.58 -3.76
N LEU A 293 -11.53 16.00 -4.58
CA LEU A 293 -11.26 16.49 -5.93
C LEU A 293 -10.39 17.76 -5.91
N ALA A 294 -10.64 18.70 -4.99
CA ALA A 294 -9.84 19.90 -4.84
C ALA A 294 -8.39 19.58 -4.44
N GLY A 295 -8.20 18.67 -3.48
CA GLY A 295 -6.88 18.18 -3.07
C GLY A 295 -6.13 17.50 -4.23
N PHE A 296 -6.81 16.61 -4.96
CA PHE A 296 -6.26 15.94 -6.14
C PHE A 296 -5.86 16.93 -7.23
N ARG A 297 -6.75 17.85 -7.61
CA ARG A 297 -6.47 18.89 -8.62
C ARG A 297 -5.29 19.75 -8.21
N ARG A 298 -5.21 20.14 -6.94
CA ARG A 298 -4.08 20.93 -6.41
C ARG A 298 -2.76 20.16 -6.47
N MET A 299 -2.76 18.89 -6.05
CA MET A 299 -1.58 18.03 -6.16
C MET A 299 -1.13 17.91 -7.62
N TRP A 300 -2.06 17.65 -8.53
CA TRP A 300 -1.79 17.46 -9.96
C TRP A 300 -1.29 18.73 -10.65
N ALA A 301 -1.90 19.87 -10.34
CA ALA A 301 -1.58 21.16 -10.95
C ALA A 301 -0.27 21.77 -10.43
N GLY A 302 0.22 21.34 -9.27
CA GLY A 302 1.41 21.92 -8.64
C GLY A 302 1.15 23.35 -8.16
N SER A 303 2.21 24.16 -8.11
CA SER A 303 2.13 25.59 -7.74
C SER A 303 2.30 26.48 -8.96
N ASP A 304 1.88 27.74 -8.89
CA ASP A 304 2.09 28.71 -9.99
C ASP A 304 3.56 28.80 -10.42
N LYS A 305 4.48 28.71 -9.44
CA LYS A 305 5.92 28.74 -9.68
C LYS A 305 6.46 27.42 -10.24
N PHE A 306 5.85 26.30 -9.88
CA PHE A 306 6.26 24.95 -10.27
C PHE A 306 5.02 24.16 -10.72
N PRO A 307 4.52 24.40 -11.94
CA PRO A 307 3.29 23.78 -12.41
C PRO A 307 3.48 22.30 -12.74
N GLY A 308 2.50 21.48 -12.39
CA GLY A 308 2.53 20.03 -12.53
C GLY A 308 3.32 19.31 -11.44
N VAL A 309 3.25 17.98 -11.46
CA VAL A 309 4.14 17.13 -10.66
C VAL A 309 5.55 17.20 -11.27
N LYS A 310 6.47 17.87 -10.58
CA LYS A 310 7.87 18.04 -11.04
C LYS A 310 8.75 16.88 -10.58
N PRO A 311 9.71 16.42 -11.41
CA PRO A 311 10.73 15.48 -10.96
C PRO A 311 11.65 16.13 -9.90
N GLU A 312 12.22 15.33 -9.01
CA GLU A 312 13.30 15.79 -8.13
C GLU A 312 14.51 16.28 -8.96
N ALA A 313 15.15 17.35 -8.50
CA ALA A 313 16.35 17.92 -9.10
C ALA A 313 17.62 17.10 -8.80
#